data_AF-A0A8J4X448-F1
#
_entry.id   AF-A0A8J4X448-F1
#
_cell.length_a   1.000
_cell.length_b   1.000
_cell.length_c   1.000
_cell.angle_alpha   90.00
_cell.angle_beta   90.00
_cell.angle_gamma   90.00
#
_symmetry.space_group_name_H-M   'P 1'
#
loop_
_entity.id
_entity.type
_entity.pdbx_description
1 polymer ?
#
loop_
_entity_poly.entity_id
_entity_poly.type
_entity_poly.pdbx_seq_one_letter_code
_entity_poly.pdbx_strand_id
1 'polypeptide(L)'
;MIALKDSFGSDFVEGVHAFFSENGPLSKAKNFEFRPQQQEMAAAVAHALEEERHLVVEAGTGVGKSLAYLTPAILLAIEQHKKAIVSTHTINLQEQLLYKDIPILKKILPVEFEPALIKGRQNYLCPRRLERALQQANELFTGPEQNELKRLAEWARTTRDGSLSDLSVEPDPKVWIQVCSEAHICTQKTCGQDQRCFYQQARKRLLAADILVINHTLLFILLGDPELQAERESGFIFRMIFSFWMKHTPSSRLRHGESASVFRNTGYDRQSSGSTMPERERACSL
;
A
#
# COMPACT_ATOMS: atom_id res chain seq x y z
N MET A 1 -16.41 -10.17 21.42
CA MET A 1 -16.13 -8.79 20.96
C MET A 1 -15.79 -7.98 22.20
N ILE A 2 -14.50 -7.92 22.54
CA ILE A 2 -14.01 -7.01 23.59
C ILE A 2 -13.83 -5.68 22.87
N ALA A 3 -14.60 -4.67 23.26
CA ALA A 3 -14.51 -3.35 22.66
C ALA A 3 -13.12 -2.77 22.97
N LEU A 4 -12.47 -2.18 21.97
CA LEU A 4 -11.23 -1.40 22.12
C LEU A 4 -11.33 -0.31 23.22
N LYS A 5 -12.55 0.10 23.56
CA LYS A 5 -12.86 1.05 24.63
C LYS A 5 -12.45 0.61 26.04
N ASP A 6 -12.31 -0.69 26.31
CA ASP A 6 -11.94 -1.17 27.64
C ASP A 6 -10.41 -1.21 27.85
N SER A 7 -9.62 -1.17 26.77
CA SER A 7 -8.15 -1.13 26.81
C SER A 7 -7.57 0.24 26.44
N PHE A 8 -8.32 1.06 25.71
CA PHE A 8 -8.00 2.43 25.38
C PHE A 8 -9.25 3.27 25.67
N GLY A 9 -9.22 4.08 26.74
CA GLY A 9 -10.31 5.00 27.11
C GLY A 9 -10.53 6.06 26.03
N SER A 10 -10.94 7.28 26.38
CA SER A 10 -11.08 8.43 25.46
C SER A 10 -9.77 8.92 24.79
N ASP A 11 -8.81 8.03 24.60
CA ASP A 11 -7.37 8.23 24.60
C ASP A 11 -6.73 7.44 23.45
N PHE A 12 -7.28 7.49 22.23
CA PHE A 12 -6.68 6.77 21.10
C PHE A 12 -5.20 7.15 20.92
N VAL A 13 -4.92 8.46 20.97
CA VAL A 13 -3.56 8.98 20.88
C VAL A 13 -2.71 8.61 22.08
N GLU A 14 -3.22 8.76 23.31
CA GLU A 14 -2.47 8.38 24.50
C GLU A 14 -2.20 6.87 24.55
N GLY A 15 -3.13 6.05 24.05
CA GLY A 15 -3.00 4.63 23.86
C GLY A 15 -1.87 4.26 22.90
N VAL A 16 -1.82 4.93 21.74
CA VAL A 16 -0.71 4.79 20.79
C VAL A 16 0.60 5.28 21.42
N HIS A 17 0.59 6.40 22.12
CA HIS A 17 1.78 6.91 22.81
C HIS A 17 2.29 5.90 23.85
N ALA A 18 1.41 5.34 24.68
CA ALA A 18 1.72 4.33 25.67
C ALA A 18 2.24 3.03 25.03
N PHE A 19 1.73 2.65 23.85
CA PHE A 19 2.19 1.49 23.09
C PHE A 19 3.70 1.51 22.83
N PHE A 20 4.25 2.68 22.50
CA PHE A 20 5.66 2.92 22.18
C PHE A 20 6.52 3.35 23.39
N SER A 21 5.94 3.41 24.59
CA SER A 21 6.69 3.76 25.80
C SER A 21 7.72 2.69 26.18
N GLU A 22 8.68 3.04 27.05
CA GLU A 22 9.75 2.14 27.51
C GLU A 22 9.22 0.81 28.06
N ASN A 23 8.07 0.84 28.75
CA ASN A 23 7.40 -0.32 29.32
C ASN A 23 6.10 -0.69 28.59
N GLY A 24 5.86 -0.13 27.39
CA GLY A 24 4.66 -0.35 26.60
C GLY A 24 4.60 -1.74 25.96
N PRO A 25 3.46 -2.16 25.38
CA PRO A 25 3.33 -3.41 24.64
C PRO A 25 4.45 -3.70 23.63
N LEU A 26 4.99 -2.69 22.93
CA LEU A 26 6.08 -2.88 21.97
C LEU A 26 7.39 -3.36 22.62
N SER A 27 7.58 -3.12 23.91
CA SER A 27 8.75 -3.59 24.67
C SER A 27 8.91 -5.11 24.69
N LYS A 28 7.82 -5.85 24.42
CA LYS A 28 7.81 -7.31 24.30
C LYS A 28 8.40 -7.82 22.96
N ALA A 29 8.63 -6.93 21.99
CA ALA A 29 9.26 -7.30 20.73
C ALA A 29 10.70 -7.75 20.94
N LYS A 30 11.14 -8.75 20.16
CA LYS A 30 12.54 -9.16 20.15
C LYS A 30 13.42 -7.98 19.68
N ASN A 31 14.49 -7.69 20.41
CA ASN A 31 15.41 -6.57 20.15
C ASN A 31 14.76 -5.18 20.20
N PHE A 32 13.76 -4.99 21.06
CA PHE A 32 13.20 -3.67 21.32
C PHE A 32 14.26 -2.73 21.90
N GLU A 33 14.24 -1.49 21.43
CA GLU A 33 14.99 -0.36 21.95
C GLU A 33 14.02 0.82 22.02
N PHE A 34 13.90 1.43 23.18
CA PHE A 34 13.05 2.61 23.34
C PHE A 34 13.63 3.79 22.55
N ARG A 35 12.80 4.41 21.71
CA ARG A 35 13.18 5.56 20.88
C ARG A 35 12.11 6.66 21.01
N PRO A 36 12.39 7.76 21.71
CA PRO A 36 11.42 8.86 21.88
C PRO A 36 10.87 9.37 20.55
N GLN A 37 11.70 9.48 19.51
CA GLN A 37 11.27 9.96 18.19
C GLN A 37 10.26 9.02 17.51
N GLN A 38 10.32 7.71 17.82
CA GLN A 38 9.37 6.73 17.31
C GLN A 38 8.00 6.91 17.97
N GLN A 39 7.99 7.13 19.29
CA GLN A 39 6.80 7.38 20.08
C GLN A 39 6.12 8.71 19.68
N GLU A 40 6.90 9.79 19.56
CA GLU A 40 6.42 11.09 19.09
C GLU A 40 5.80 11.00 17.69
N MET A 41 6.48 10.31 16.77
CA MET A 41 5.97 10.07 15.42
C MET A 41 4.65 9.30 15.45
N ALA A 42 4.54 8.24 16.26
CA ALA A 42 3.34 7.43 16.36
C ALA A 42 2.15 8.24 16.90
N ALA A 43 2.37 9.05 17.95
CA ALA A 43 1.36 9.95 18.49
C ALA A 43 0.92 11.02 17.48
N ALA A 44 1.87 11.62 16.75
CA ALA A 44 1.55 12.58 15.69
C ALA A 44 0.71 11.95 14.57
N VAL A 45 1.04 10.71 14.16
CA VAL A 45 0.25 9.95 13.19
C VAL A 45 -1.15 9.65 13.73
N ALA A 46 -1.28 9.23 14.99
CA ALA A 46 -2.55 8.97 15.63
C ALA A 46 -3.45 10.21 15.66
N HIS A 47 -2.92 11.36 16.07
CA HIS A 47 -3.65 12.64 16.01
C HIS A 47 -4.10 12.98 14.59
N ALA A 48 -3.22 12.82 13.61
CA ALA A 48 -3.58 13.13 12.22
C ALA A 48 -4.70 12.24 11.70
N LEU A 49 -4.67 10.96 12.08
CA LEU A 49 -5.70 9.96 11.76
C LEU A 49 -7.05 10.30 12.40
N GLU A 50 -7.05 10.65 13.68
CA GLU A 50 -8.26 11.02 14.44
C GLU A 50 -8.91 12.31 13.92
N GLU A 51 -8.10 13.33 13.63
CA GLU A 51 -8.57 14.63 13.09
C GLU A 51 -8.79 14.60 11.57
N GLU A 52 -8.55 13.46 10.93
CA GLU A 52 -8.66 13.25 9.49
C GLU A 52 -7.88 14.27 8.63
N ARG A 53 -6.69 14.68 9.10
CA ARG A 53 -5.81 15.68 8.48
C ARG A 53 -4.56 15.06 7.85
N HIS A 54 -3.91 15.79 6.96
CA HIS A 54 -2.63 15.36 6.39
C HIS A 54 -1.47 15.67 7.34
N LEU A 55 -0.53 14.74 7.43
CA LEU A 55 0.70 14.87 8.20
C LEU A 55 1.91 14.53 7.31
N VAL A 56 2.93 15.38 7.36
CA VAL A 56 4.23 15.12 6.77
C VAL A 56 5.24 14.97 7.90
N VAL A 57 5.94 13.84 7.93
CA VAL A 57 6.98 13.56 8.93
C VAL A 57 8.29 13.28 8.22
N GLU A 58 9.32 14.04 8.58
CA GLU A 58 10.71 13.70 8.27
C GLU A 58 11.29 12.91 9.43
N ALA A 59 11.71 11.67 9.18
CA ALA A 59 12.31 10.83 10.20
C ALA A 59 13.57 10.13 9.67
N GLY A 60 14.63 10.11 10.47
CA GLY A 60 15.91 9.49 10.15
C GLY A 60 15.81 7.97 9.94
N THR A 61 16.78 7.38 9.26
CA THR A 61 16.89 5.91 9.13
C THR A 61 17.03 5.24 10.50
N GLY A 62 16.46 4.06 10.69
CA GLY A 62 16.59 3.31 11.95
C GLY A 62 15.62 3.72 13.07
N VAL A 63 14.85 4.80 12.92
CA VAL A 63 13.87 5.27 13.94
C VAL A 63 12.69 4.29 14.14
N GLY A 64 12.50 3.30 13.27
CA GLY A 64 11.36 2.39 13.34
C GLY A 64 10.07 2.98 12.78
N LYS A 65 10.21 3.83 11.75
CA LYS A 65 9.12 4.53 11.04
C LYS A 65 7.94 3.63 10.70
N SER A 66 8.21 2.43 10.17
CA SER A 66 7.18 1.48 9.75
C SER A 66 6.19 1.18 10.87
N LEU A 67 6.69 0.81 12.05
CA LEU A 67 5.83 0.47 13.17
C LEU A 67 5.05 1.69 13.67
N ALA A 68 5.71 2.87 13.69
CA ALA A 68 5.11 4.11 14.17
C ALA A 68 3.88 4.54 13.36
N TYR A 69 3.87 4.35 12.03
CA TYR A 69 2.67 4.64 11.24
C TYR A 69 1.71 3.45 11.11
N LEU A 70 2.22 2.20 11.10
CA LEU A 70 1.37 1.02 10.96
C LEU A 70 0.47 0.82 12.18
N THR A 71 1.01 1.02 13.38
CA THR A 71 0.29 0.77 14.64
C THR A 71 -1.01 1.58 14.75
N PRO A 72 -0.98 2.93 14.73
CA PRO A 72 -2.21 3.71 14.78
C PRO A 72 -3.11 3.47 13.55
N ALA A 73 -2.55 3.23 12.37
CA ALA A 73 -3.35 2.94 11.18
C ALA A 73 -4.14 1.63 11.29
N ILE A 74 -3.53 0.57 11.81
CA ILE A 74 -4.18 -0.73 12.05
C ILE A 74 -5.27 -0.58 13.11
N LEU A 75 -4.94 0.02 14.25
CA LEU A 75 -5.88 0.17 15.36
C LEU A 75 -7.14 0.93 14.93
N LEU A 76 -6.96 2.06 14.24
CA LEU A 76 -8.08 2.86 13.77
C LEU A 76 -8.88 2.16 12.64
N ALA A 77 -8.19 1.46 11.72
CA ALA A 77 -8.86 0.70 10.66
C ALA A 77 -9.80 -0.37 11.22
N ILE A 78 -9.33 -1.13 12.21
CA ILE A 78 -10.14 -2.16 12.88
C ILE A 78 -11.27 -1.52 13.69
N GLU A 79 -10.99 -0.47 14.46
CA GLU A 79 -12.00 0.22 15.26
C GLU A 79 -13.15 0.79 14.41
N GLN A 80 -12.81 1.38 13.26
CA GLN A 80 -13.78 2.03 12.40
C GLN A 80 -14.40 1.10 11.36
N HIS A 81 -14.02 -0.19 11.32
CA HIS A 81 -14.40 -1.16 10.29
C HIS A 81 -14.10 -0.68 8.86
N LYS A 82 -12.88 -0.18 8.69
CA LYS A 82 -12.42 0.41 7.45
C LYS A 82 -11.03 -0.13 7.08
N LYS A 83 -10.59 0.10 5.84
CA LYS A 83 -9.29 -0.38 5.35
C LYS A 83 -8.20 0.69 5.50
N ALA A 84 -7.05 0.32 6.07
CA ALA A 84 -5.83 1.14 6.02
C ALA A 84 -5.06 0.89 4.73
N ILE A 85 -4.58 1.95 4.08
CA ILE A 85 -3.75 1.84 2.87
C ILE A 85 -2.37 2.43 3.17
N VAL A 86 -1.33 1.61 2.98
CA VAL A 86 0.07 2.00 3.10
C VAL A 86 0.71 1.92 1.74
N SER A 87 1.06 3.08 1.20
CA SER A 87 1.73 3.18 -0.09
C SER A 87 3.22 3.40 0.09
N THR A 88 4.04 2.69 -0.67
CA THR A 88 5.50 2.85 -0.67
C THR A 88 6.07 3.00 -2.08
N HIS A 89 7.36 3.31 -2.18
CA HIS A 89 8.02 3.56 -3.46
C HIS A 89 8.30 2.27 -4.25
N THR A 90 8.87 1.25 -3.61
CA THR A 90 9.36 0.03 -4.28
C THR A 90 8.69 -1.23 -3.77
N ILE A 91 8.69 -2.29 -4.58
CA ILE A 91 8.15 -3.61 -4.19
C ILE A 91 8.91 -4.18 -3.00
N ASN A 92 10.23 -4.02 -2.95
CA ASN A 92 11.05 -4.50 -1.82
C ASN A 92 10.63 -3.86 -0.49
N LEU A 93 10.28 -2.56 -0.49
CA LEU A 93 9.75 -1.91 0.71
C LEU A 93 8.37 -2.46 1.09
N GLN A 94 7.51 -2.78 0.12
CA GLN A 94 6.23 -3.41 0.39
C GLN A 94 6.38 -4.80 1.01
N GLU A 95 7.31 -5.61 0.49
CA GLU A 95 7.62 -6.94 1.02
C GLU A 95 8.27 -6.87 2.39
N GLN A 96 9.10 -5.85 2.65
CA GLN A 96 9.61 -5.59 3.99
C GLN A 96 8.45 -5.33 4.98
N LEU A 97 7.47 -4.51 4.60
CA LEU A 97 6.30 -4.27 5.45
C LEU A 97 5.52 -5.56 5.67
N LEU A 98 5.21 -6.30 4.61
CA LEU A 98 4.35 -7.49 4.69
C LEU A 98 5.01 -8.65 5.44
N TYR A 99 6.30 -8.91 5.23
CA TYR A 99 6.98 -10.10 5.73
C TYR A 99 7.86 -9.86 6.96
N LYS A 100 8.13 -8.60 7.33
CA LYS A 100 8.91 -8.26 8.53
C LYS A 100 8.12 -7.41 9.52
N ASP A 101 7.69 -6.22 9.10
CA ASP A 101 7.13 -5.23 10.05
C ASP A 101 5.72 -5.61 10.53
N ILE A 102 4.83 -6.02 9.63
CA ILE A 102 3.47 -6.43 9.96
C ILE A 102 3.42 -7.70 10.84
N PRO A 103 4.22 -8.76 10.59
CA PRO A 103 4.26 -9.92 11.47
C PRO A 103 4.71 -9.62 12.90
N ILE A 104 5.50 -8.56 13.12
CA ILE A 104 5.81 -8.08 14.47
C ILE A 104 4.54 -7.54 15.13
N LEU A 105 3.77 -6.71 14.41
CA LEU A 105 2.54 -6.13 14.92
C LEU A 105 1.43 -7.17 15.15
N LYS A 106 1.30 -8.20 14.29
CA LYS A 106 0.37 -9.32 14.51
C LYS A 106 0.60 -10.05 15.84
N LYS A 107 1.83 -10.04 16.37
CA LYS A 107 2.16 -10.72 17.64
C LYS A 107 1.94 -9.84 18.87
N ILE A 108 1.91 -8.52 18.71
CA ILE A 108 1.99 -7.56 19.82
C ILE A 108 0.68 -6.80 19.99
N LEU A 109 -0.01 -6.48 18.88
CA LEU A 109 -1.26 -5.75 18.94
C LEU A 109 -2.37 -6.64 19.52
N PRO A 110 -3.27 -6.08 20.36
CA PRO A 110 -4.38 -6.82 20.95
C PRO A 110 -5.56 -6.99 19.98
N VAL A 111 -5.33 -6.88 18.67
CA VAL A 111 -6.36 -6.95 17.62
C VAL A 111 -5.93 -7.92 16.53
N GLU A 112 -6.90 -8.67 16.02
CA GLU A 112 -6.73 -9.48 14.81
C GLU A 112 -6.98 -8.60 13.59
N PHE A 113 -6.14 -8.76 12.57
CA PHE A 113 -6.26 -8.03 11.32
C PHE A 113 -5.60 -8.82 10.18
N GLU A 114 -6.07 -8.59 8.95
CA GLU A 114 -5.53 -9.27 7.77
C GLU A 114 -4.83 -8.29 6.80
N PRO A 115 -3.51 -8.46 6.56
CA PRO A 115 -2.80 -7.65 5.58
C PRO A 115 -2.87 -8.26 4.18
N ALA A 116 -2.92 -7.43 3.15
CA ALA A 116 -2.70 -7.85 1.78
C ALA A 116 -1.70 -6.93 1.06
N LEU A 117 -0.93 -7.54 0.18
CA LEU A 117 -0.02 -6.86 -0.73
C LEU A 117 -0.54 -7.00 -2.15
N ILE A 118 -0.62 -5.88 -2.87
CA ILE A 118 -0.92 -5.87 -4.29
C ILE A 118 0.18 -5.17 -5.09
N LYS A 119 0.66 -5.87 -6.12
CA LYS A 119 1.67 -5.39 -7.06
C LYS A 119 0.99 -5.02 -8.39
N GLY A 120 1.69 -4.32 -9.28
CA GLY A 120 1.20 -4.08 -10.64
C GLY A 120 0.99 -5.41 -11.39
N ARG A 121 0.02 -5.48 -12.32
CA ARG A 121 -0.37 -6.71 -13.05
C ARG A 121 0.81 -7.47 -13.66
N GLN A 122 1.75 -6.76 -14.27
CA GLN A 122 2.93 -7.34 -14.92
C GLN A 122 3.90 -8.03 -13.93
N ASN A 123 3.72 -7.83 -12.63
CA ASN A 123 4.48 -8.55 -11.60
C ASN A 123 3.89 -9.92 -11.27
N TYR A 124 2.81 -10.35 -11.93
CA TYR A 124 2.20 -11.66 -11.70
C TYR A 124 2.29 -12.51 -12.97
N LEU A 125 2.64 -13.77 -12.81
CA LEU A 125 2.52 -14.76 -13.87
C LEU A 125 1.04 -14.98 -14.23
N CYS A 126 0.74 -15.15 -15.50
CA CYS A 126 -0.56 -15.61 -15.97
C CYS A 126 -0.45 -17.08 -16.43
N PRO A 127 -1.06 -18.05 -15.71
CA PRO A 127 -0.99 -19.47 -16.06
C PRO A 127 -1.44 -19.77 -17.50
N ARG A 128 -2.45 -19.05 -18.01
CA ARG A 128 -2.93 -19.25 -19.39
C ARG A 128 -1.98 -18.75 -20.44
N ARG A 129 -1.32 -17.61 -20.18
CA ARG A 129 -0.31 -17.09 -21.09
C ARG A 129 0.92 -17.97 -21.09
N LEU A 130 1.30 -18.50 -19.92
CA LEU A 130 2.33 -19.53 -19.82
C LEU A 130 1.97 -20.78 -20.63
N GLU A 131 0.75 -21.32 -20.48
CA GLU A 131 0.27 -22.46 -21.28
C GLU A 131 0.34 -22.18 -22.79
N ARG A 132 -0.12 -21.00 -23.23
CA ARG A 132 -0.05 -20.58 -24.64
C ARG A 132 1.38 -20.43 -25.14
N ALA A 133 2.25 -19.77 -24.36
CA ALA A 133 3.64 -19.59 -24.71
C ALA A 133 4.35 -20.95 -24.86
N LEU A 134 4.03 -21.94 -24.01
CA LEU A 134 4.58 -23.29 -24.10
C LEU A 134 4.13 -24.02 -25.38
N GLN A 135 2.87 -23.84 -25.79
CA GLN A 135 2.35 -24.41 -27.04
C GLN A 135 3.03 -23.79 -28.28
N GLN A 136 3.34 -22.50 -28.22
CA GLN A 136 3.96 -21.74 -29.32
C GLN A 136 5.48 -21.65 -29.18
N ALA A 137 6.10 -22.47 -28.31
CA ALA A 137 7.49 -22.29 -27.90
C ALA A 137 8.49 -22.37 -29.06
N ASN A 138 8.23 -23.26 -30.03
CA ASN A 138 9.10 -23.46 -31.20
C ASN A 138 9.05 -22.29 -32.21
N GLU A 139 7.99 -21.50 -32.19
CA GLU A 139 7.78 -20.38 -33.12
C GLU A 139 8.23 -19.04 -32.51
N LEU A 140 8.05 -18.87 -31.20
CA LEU A 140 8.25 -17.60 -30.51
C LEU A 140 9.64 -17.45 -29.89
N PHE A 141 10.36 -18.54 -29.65
CA PHE A 141 11.54 -18.54 -28.79
C PHE A 141 12.72 -19.34 -29.36
N THR A 142 13.91 -18.85 -29.06
CA THR A 142 15.18 -19.56 -29.25
C THR A 142 15.39 -20.65 -28.19
N GLY A 143 16.35 -21.55 -28.40
CA GLY A 143 16.65 -22.64 -27.45
C GLY A 143 16.82 -22.20 -25.98
N PRO A 144 17.59 -21.13 -25.68
CA PRO A 144 17.71 -20.61 -24.31
C PRO A 144 16.38 -20.12 -23.71
N GLU A 145 15.60 -19.36 -24.47
CA GLU A 145 14.30 -18.82 -24.04
C GLU A 145 13.26 -19.93 -23.80
N GLN A 146 13.30 -21.00 -24.60
CA GLN A 146 12.46 -22.19 -24.39
C GLN A 146 12.79 -22.91 -23.08
N ASN A 147 14.07 -23.01 -22.72
CA ASN A 147 14.49 -23.60 -21.44
C ASN A 147 14.02 -22.75 -20.27
N GLU A 148 14.09 -21.43 -20.39
CA GLU A 148 13.55 -20.53 -19.38
C GLU A 148 12.03 -20.63 -19.25
N LEU A 149 11.31 -20.77 -20.35
CA LEU A 149 9.87 -20.95 -20.31
C LEU A 149 9.47 -22.23 -19.57
N LYS A 150 10.21 -23.33 -19.76
CA LYS A 150 10.04 -24.57 -18.99
C LYS A 150 10.34 -24.36 -17.50
N ARG A 151 11.42 -23.64 -17.17
CA ARG A 151 11.76 -23.25 -15.79
C ARG A 151 10.61 -22.48 -15.12
N LEU A 152 10.05 -21.49 -15.82
CA LEU A 152 8.89 -20.72 -15.33
C LEU A 152 7.65 -21.59 -15.14
N ALA A 153 7.45 -22.59 -16.01
CA ALA A 153 6.34 -23.53 -15.89
C ALA A 153 6.46 -24.45 -14.67
N GLU A 154 7.67 -24.90 -14.34
CA GLU A 154 7.95 -25.66 -13.12
C GLU A 154 7.75 -24.79 -11.88
N TRP A 155 8.31 -23.57 -11.88
CA TRP A 155 8.14 -22.60 -10.79
C TRP A 155 6.67 -22.23 -10.55
N ALA A 156 5.87 -22.08 -11.61
CA ALA A 156 4.45 -21.75 -11.50
C ALA A 156 3.64 -22.77 -10.69
N ARG A 157 4.14 -24.00 -10.53
CA ARG A 157 3.51 -25.06 -9.74
C ARG A 157 3.86 -25.00 -8.26
N THR A 158 4.97 -24.38 -7.90
CA THR A 158 5.51 -24.36 -6.53
C THR A 158 5.47 -22.97 -5.88
N THR A 159 5.34 -21.91 -6.68
CA THR A 159 5.24 -20.53 -6.18
C THR A 159 4.04 -20.32 -5.27
N ARG A 160 4.22 -19.46 -4.27
CA ARG A 160 3.17 -19.11 -3.31
C ARG A 160 2.15 -18.13 -3.86
N ASP A 161 2.62 -17.10 -4.56
CA ASP A 161 1.78 -15.98 -5.02
C ASP A 161 1.96 -15.66 -6.51
N GLY A 162 2.81 -16.39 -7.22
CA GLY A 162 3.10 -16.20 -8.64
C GLY A 162 3.66 -14.83 -8.98
N SER A 163 4.27 -14.15 -8.01
CA SER A 163 4.86 -12.85 -8.22
C SER A 163 6.30 -12.94 -8.74
N LEU A 164 6.69 -12.00 -9.59
CA LEU A 164 8.03 -11.90 -10.15
C LEU A 164 9.11 -11.85 -9.05
N SER A 165 8.82 -11.22 -7.92
CA SER A 165 9.75 -11.11 -6.79
C SER A 165 9.92 -12.40 -5.97
N ASP A 166 9.08 -13.42 -6.18
CA ASP A 166 9.23 -14.76 -5.59
C ASP A 166 10.21 -15.65 -6.40
N LEU A 167 10.66 -15.19 -7.58
CA LEU A 167 11.70 -15.87 -8.36
C LEU A 167 13.09 -15.57 -7.79
N SER A 168 13.85 -16.64 -7.53
CA SER A 168 15.26 -16.53 -7.09
C SER A 168 16.19 -15.99 -8.17
N VAL A 169 15.87 -16.27 -9.44
CA VAL A 169 16.60 -15.79 -10.62
C VAL A 169 15.60 -15.10 -11.53
N GLU A 170 15.82 -13.79 -11.73
CA GLU A 170 15.00 -12.94 -12.59
C GLU A 170 14.99 -13.50 -14.02
N PRO A 171 13.81 -13.64 -14.64
CA PRO A 171 13.71 -14.17 -15.99
C PRO A 171 14.13 -13.17 -17.06
N ASP A 172 14.44 -13.64 -18.26
CA ASP A 172 14.62 -12.76 -19.41
C ASP A 172 13.34 -11.93 -19.61
N PRO A 173 13.44 -10.59 -19.68
CA PRO A 173 12.29 -9.72 -19.89
C PRO A 173 11.45 -10.09 -21.13
N LYS A 174 12.09 -10.61 -22.19
CA LYS A 174 11.41 -11.08 -23.41
C LYS A 174 10.54 -12.29 -23.17
N VAL A 175 10.96 -13.21 -22.30
CA VAL A 175 10.15 -14.37 -21.93
C VAL A 175 9.05 -13.93 -20.97
N TRP A 176 9.39 -13.11 -19.96
CA TRP A 176 8.44 -12.66 -18.95
C TRP A 176 7.25 -11.90 -19.53
N ILE A 177 7.49 -10.97 -20.46
CA ILE A 177 6.41 -10.18 -21.08
C ILE A 177 5.39 -11.05 -21.83
N GLN A 178 5.78 -12.24 -22.29
CA GLN A 178 4.89 -13.19 -22.96
C GLN A 178 4.00 -13.96 -21.97
N VAL A 179 4.44 -14.12 -20.71
CA VAL A 179 3.76 -14.95 -19.71
C VAL A 179 3.13 -14.17 -18.56
N CYS A 180 3.46 -12.89 -18.37
CA CYS A 180 2.93 -12.07 -17.28
C CYS A 180 1.48 -11.62 -17.52
N SER A 181 0.77 -11.27 -16.45
CA SER A 181 -0.63 -10.83 -16.52
C SER A 181 -0.77 -9.44 -17.16
N GLU A 182 -1.75 -9.30 -18.05
CA GLU A 182 -2.00 -8.09 -18.85
C GLU A 182 -3.48 -7.69 -18.81
N ALA A 183 -3.75 -6.39 -18.76
CA ALA A 183 -5.08 -5.84 -18.49
C ALA A 183 -6.15 -6.26 -19.51
N HIS A 184 -5.85 -6.21 -20.80
CA HIS A 184 -6.82 -6.49 -21.87
C HIS A 184 -7.04 -7.99 -22.12
N ILE A 185 -6.11 -8.84 -21.66
CA ILE A 185 -6.18 -10.29 -21.85
C ILE A 185 -6.73 -10.98 -20.59
N CYS A 186 -6.36 -10.50 -19.41
CA CYS A 186 -6.70 -11.08 -18.11
C CYS A 186 -7.83 -10.29 -17.43
N THR A 187 -9.06 -10.51 -17.91
CA THR A 187 -10.28 -9.87 -17.35
C THR A 187 -10.94 -10.72 -16.27
N GLN A 188 -11.92 -10.15 -15.55
CA GLN A 188 -12.73 -10.90 -14.56
C GLN A 188 -13.54 -12.02 -15.24
N LYS A 189 -14.03 -11.79 -16.46
CA LYS A 189 -14.79 -12.79 -17.22
C LYS A 189 -13.90 -13.93 -17.68
N THR A 190 -12.72 -13.60 -18.19
CA THR A 190 -11.77 -14.58 -18.70
C THR A 190 -11.11 -15.31 -17.54
N CYS A 191 -10.41 -14.61 -16.65
CA CYS A 191 -9.57 -15.18 -15.59
C CYS A 191 -10.16 -15.14 -14.18
N GLY A 192 -11.27 -14.42 -13.92
CA GLY A 192 -11.79 -14.21 -12.56
C GLY A 192 -12.36 -15.47 -11.90
N GLN A 193 -12.77 -16.47 -12.69
CA GLN A 193 -13.18 -17.79 -12.19
C GLN A 193 -12.02 -18.81 -12.10
N ASP A 194 -10.87 -18.50 -12.70
CA ASP A 194 -9.72 -19.38 -12.66
C ASP A 194 -9.04 -19.30 -11.29
N GLN A 195 -9.19 -20.36 -10.50
CA GLN A 195 -8.54 -20.42 -9.20
C GLN A 195 -7.02 -20.43 -9.31
N ARG A 196 -6.43 -20.69 -10.48
CA ARG A 196 -4.97 -20.64 -10.68
C ARG A 196 -4.45 -19.23 -10.96
N CYS A 197 -5.33 -18.26 -11.24
CA CYS A 197 -4.88 -16.90 -11.60
C CYS A 197 -4.38 -16.12 -10.38
N PHE A 198 -3.05 -16.02 -10.26
CA PHE A 198 -2.36 -15.33 -9.17
C PHE A 198 -2.80 -13.88 -8.96
N TYR A 199 -2.93 -13.10 -10.04
CA TYR A 199 -3.39 -11.71 -9.93
C TYR A 199 -4.83 -11.62 -9.37
N GLN A 200 -5.73 -12.49 -9.80
CA GLN A 200 -7.11 -12.49 -9.29
C GLN A 200 -7.20 -12.98 -7.85
N GLN A 201 -6.35 -13.94 -7.45
CA GLN A 201 -6.21 -14.30 -6.04
C GLN A 201 -5.72 -13.12 -5.20
N ALA A 202 -4.71 -12.37 -5.67
CA ALA A 202 -4.22 -11.17 -4.99
C ALA A 202 -5.32 -10.11 -4.85
N ARG A 203 -6.13 -9.88 -5.91
CA ARG A 203 -7.31 -8.99 -5.83
C ARG A 203 -8.35 -9.46 -4.81
N LYS A 204 -8.64 -10.77 -4.74
CA LYS A 204 -9.57 -11.32 -3.74
C LYS A 204 -9.06 -11.09 -2.31
N ARG A 205 -7.75 -11.31 -2.06
CA ARG A 205 -7.12 -11.03 -0.77
C ARG A 205 -7.21 -9.54 -0.41
N LEU A 206 -7.02 -8.66 -1.39
CA LEU A 206 -7.18 -7.21 -1.19
C LEU A 206 -8.59 -6.83 -0.74
N LEU A 207 -9.64 -7.45 -1.30
CA LEU A 207 -11.02 -7.18 -0.88
C LEU A 207 -11.28 -7.61 0.57
N ALA A 208 -10.65 -8.70 1.02
CA ALA A 208 -10.81 -9.23 2.38
C ALA A 208 -9.92 -8.56 3.44
N ALA A 209 -8.86 -7.85 3.03
CA ALA A 209 -7.85 -7.34 3.95
C ALA A 209 -8.23 -6.03 4.64
N ASP A 210 -7.79 -5.87 5.89
CA ASP A 210 -7.93 -4.65 6.69
C ASP A 210 -6.80 -3.66 6.39
N ILE A 211 -5.61 -4.16 6.02
CA ILE A 211 -4.46 -3.33 5.67
C ILE A 211 -3.93 -3.68 4.29
N LEU A 212 -3.85 -2.68 3.42
CA LEU A 212 -3.38 -2.80 2.05
C LEU A 212 -2.00 -2.18 1.91
N VAL A 213 -1.03 -2.97 1.47
CA VAL A 213 0.29 -2.50 1.10
C VAL A 213 0.37 -2.43 -0.43
N ILE A 214 0.72 -1.26 -0.94
CA ILE A 214 0.70 -0.93 -2.37
C ILE A 214 1.85 0.00 -2.75
N ASN A 215 2.16 0.12 -4.04
CA ASN A 215 3.09 1.15 -4.52
C ASN A 215 2.36 2.45 -4.89
N HIS A 216 3.07 3.58 -4.87
CA HIS A 216 2.48 4.89 -5.21
C HIS A 216 1.86 4.92 -6.61
N THR A 217 2.53 4.34 -7.61
CA THR A 217 2.04 4.30 -8.99
C THR A 217 0.67 3.61 -9.07
N LEU A 218 0.55 2.43 -8.48
CA LEU A 218 -0.68 1.65 -8.50
C LEU A 218 -1.77 2.33 -7.68
N LEU A 219 -1.42 2.95 -6.54
CA LEU A 219 -2.35 3.74 -5.75
C LEU A 219 -3.02 4.84 -6.60
N PHE A 220 -2.21 5.62 -7.33
CA PHE A 220 -2.73 6.71 -8.17
C PHE A 220 -3.52 6.21 -9.37
N ILE A 221 -3.13 5.07 -9.95
CA ILE A 221 -3.93 4.41 -11.00
C ILE A 221 -5.31 4.02 -10.46
N LEU A 222 -5.37 3.37 -9.29
CA LEU A 222 -6.64 2.94 -8.68
C LEU A 222 -7.51 4.14 -8.24
N LEU A 223 -6.89 5.25 -7.84
CA LEU A 223 -7.61 6.50 -7.54
C LEU A 223 -8.25 7.13 -8.77
N GLY A 224 -7.61 7.02 -9.92
CA GLY A 224 -8.08 7.62 -11.17
C GLY A 224 -9.12 6.79 -11.92
N ASP A 225 -9.34 5.52 -11.54
CA ASP A 225 -10.21 4.59 -12.25
C ASP A 225 -11.68 4.73 -11.82
N PRO A 226 -12.58 5.25 -12.69
CA PRO A 226 -13.99 5.49 -12.36
C PRO A 226 -14.78 4.22 -12.03
N GLU A 227 -14.38 3.07 -12.57
CA GLU A 227 -15.07 1.79 -12.40
C GLU A 227 -14.81 1.23 -10.99
N LEU A 228 -13.57 1.40 -10.51
CA LEU A 228 -13.22 1.15 -9.12
C LEU A 228 -13.78 2.21 -8.17
N GLN A 229 -14.08 3.42 -8.68
CA GLN A 229 -14.74 4.43 -7.87
C GLN A 229 -16.19 4.08 -7.52
N ALA A 230 -16.90 3.33 -8.36
CA ALA A 230 -18.24 2.84 -8.05
C ALA A 230 -18.25 1.75 -6.96
N GLU A 231 -17.18 0.96 -6.83
CA GLU A 231 -16.98 0.01 -5.71
C GLU A 231 -16.58 0.70 -4.39
N ARG A 232 -16.39 2.03 -4.36
CA ARG A 232 -15.99 2.79 -3.15
C ARG A 232 -17.06 2.87 -2.08
N GLU A 233 -18.33 2.70 -2.45
CA GLU A 233 -19.45 2.72 -1.49
C GLU A 233 -19.38 1.54 -0.48
N SER A 234 -18.57 0.51 -0.75
CA SER A 234 -18.40 -0.67 0.12
C SER A 234 -17.13 -0.71 0.99
N GLY A 235 -16.48 0.42 1.29
CA GLY A 235 -15.56 0.47 2.44
C GLY A 235 -14.05 0.62 2.15
N PHE A 236 -13.67 1.24 1.04
CA PHE A 236 -12.30 1.76 0.93
C PHE A 236 -12.22 3.15 1.57
N ILE A 237 -11.59 3.29 2.74
CA ILE A 237 -11.07 4.61 3.10
C ILE A 237 -9.94 4.93 2.14
N PHE A 238 -10.19 5.88 1.25
CA PHE A 238 -9.14 6.78 0.82
C PHE A 238 -9.20 8.03 1.69
N ARG A 239 -8.40 8.05 2.76
CA ARG A 239 -8.18 9.25 3.58
C ARG A 239 -6.73 9.42 4.02
N MET A 240 -5.85 8.42 3.87
CA MET A 240 -4.44 8.59 4.24
C MET A 240 -3.48 7.98 3.23
N ILE A 241 -2.81 8.85 2.47
CA ILE A 241 -1.59 8.54 1.73
C ILE A 241 -0.44 9.05 2.61
N PHE A 242 0.30 8.15 3.25
CA PHE A 242 1.59 8.51 3.82
C PHE A 242 2.64 8.51 2.71
N SER A 243 3.07 9.70 2.28
CA SER A 243 4.28 9.87 1.49
C SER A 243 5.46 10.06 2.44
N PHE A 244 6.07 8.96 2.89
CA PHE A 244 7.31 9.04 3.67
C PHE A 244 8.49 9.33 2.75
N TRP A 245 9.05 10.53 2.86
CA TRP A 245 10.28 10.89 2.15
C TRP A 245 11.50 10.34 2.89
N MET A 246 12.11 9.28 2.35
CA MET A 246 13.44 8.84 2.76
C MET A 246 14.49 9.77 2.12
N LYS A 247 14.98 10.78 2.85
CA LYS A 247 16.29 11.35 2.52
C LYS A 247 17.38 10.48 3.13
N HIS A 248 18.21 9.89 2.29
CA HIS A 248 19.56 9.50 2.69
C HIS A 248 20.43 10.75 2.75
N THR A 249 20.46 11.43 3.90
CA THR A 249 21.44 12.50 4.16
C THR A 249 22.28 12.13 5.39
N PRO A 250 23.62 12.14 5.28
CA PRO A 250 24.49 11.96 6.43
C PRO A 250 24.54 13.27 7.24
N SER A 251 24.04 13.19 8.47
CA SER A 251 24.07 14.22 9.52
C SER A 251 23.23 15.49 9.28
N SER A 252 22.38 15.83 10.26
CA SER A 252 22.53 17.06 11.05
C SER A 252 21.33 17.31 11.98
N ARG A 253 21.66 17.44 13.28
CA ARG A 253 21.20 18.48 14.21
C ARG A 253 19.70 18.84 14.16
N LEU A 254 18.94 18.30 15.12
CA LEU A 254 17.64 18.81 15.54
C LEU A 254 17.74 20.32 15.82
N ARG A 255 17.17 21.16 14.95
CA ARG A 255 16.82 22.53 15.32
C ARG A 255 15.41 22.48 15.90
N HIS A 256 15.31 22.74 17.20
CA HIS A 256 14.06 23.22 17.79
C HIS A 256 13.82 24.63 17.23
N GLY A 257 12.75 24.79 16.47
CA GLY A 257 12.38 26.06 15.86
C GLY A 257 11.35 25.88 14.76
N GLU A 258 10.10 26.12 15.13
CA GLU A 258 9.01 26.63 14.27
C GLU A 258 8.92 26.10 12.84
N SER A 259 7.97 25.19 12.63
CA SER A 259 6.98 25.20 11.54
C SER A 259 6.62 23.76 11.15
N ALA A 260 5.69 23.16 11.90
CA ALA A 260 4.72 22.29 11.24
C ALA A 260 3.93 23.21 10.30
N SER A 261 4.34 23.29 9.03
CA SER A 261 3.58 24.01 8.01
C SER A 261 2.29 23.22 7.74
N VAL A 262 1.28 23.54 8.54
CA VAL A 262 -0.11 23.13 8.35
C VAL A 262 -0.57 23.77 7.04
N PHE A 263 -0.50 23.04 5.94
CA PHE A 263 -1.25 23.41 4.74
C PHE A 263 -2.73 23.21 5.05
N ARG A 264 -3.41 24.30 5.43
CA ARG A 264 -4.87 24.34 5.49
C ARG A 264 -5.40 24.12 4.07
N ASN A 265 -6.24 23.10 3.91
CA ASN A 265 -6.98 22.88 2.68
C ASN A 265 -8.01 24.02 2.55
N THR A 266 -7.76 24.98 1.66
CA THR A 266 -8.79 25.94 1.23
C THR A 266 -9.83 25.14 0.43
N GLY A 267 -10.94 24.84 1.08
CA GLY A 267 -12.10 24.21 0.46
C GLY A 267 -12.55 25.01 -0.77
N TYR A 268 -12.73 24.30 -1.87
CA TYR A 268 -13.43 24.82 -3.04
C TYR A 268 -14.93 24.75 -2.74
N ASP A 269 -15.44 25.77 -2.05
CA ASP A 269 -16.88 25.97 -1.87
C ASP A 269 -17.48 26.33 -3.22
N ARG A 270 -18.23 25.38 -3.82
CA ARG A 270 -19.20 25.69 -4.86
C ARG A 270 -20.38 26.40 -4.20
N GLN A 271 -20.30 27.72 -4.10
CA GLN A 271 -21.50 28.54 -3.94
C GLN A 271 -21.91 29.13 -5.28
N SER A 272 -23.06 28.66 -5.73
CA SER A 272 -23.92 29.28 -6.72
C SER A 272 -24.19 30.74 -6.38
N SER A 273 -23.74 31.67 -7.22
CA SER A 273 -24.39 32.97 -7.36
C SER A 273 -24.25 33.42 -8.82
N GLY A 274 -25.41 33.56 -9.47
CA GLY A 274 -25.50 34.15 -10.80
C GLY A 274 -25.43 35.67 -10.69
N SER A 275 -24.65 36.28 -11.58
CA SER A 275 -24.77 37.69 -11.93
C SER A 275 -23.94 37.99 -13.18
N THR A 276 -24.64 38.06 -14.31
CA THR A 276 -24.47 39.05 -15.40
C THR A 276 -23.04 39.39 -15.88
N MET A 277 -22.66 38.84 -17.04
CA MET A 277 -21.64 39.42 -17.92
C MET A 277 -22.14 40.74 -18.53
N PRO A 278 -21.28 41.77 -18.66
CA PRO A 278 -21.49 42.84 -19.63
C PRO A 278 -20.76 42.53 -20.95
N GLU A 279 -21.48 42.72 -22.05
CA GLU A 279 -20.97 42.76 -23.42
C GLU A 279 -19.91 43.84 -23.63
N ARG A 280 -18.92 43.51 -24.48
CA ARG A 280 -18.17 44.34 -25.46
C ARG A 280 -16.83 43.64 -25.72
N GLU A 281 -16.23 43.60 -26.90
CA GLU A 281 -16.59 43.81 -28.30
C GLU A 281 -15.31 43.41 -29.07
N ARG A 282 -15.46 42.79 -30.25
CA ARG A 282 -14.58 42.88 -31.43
C ARG A 282 -13.21 42.16 -31.45
N ALA A 283 -13.19 41.13 -32.31
CA ALA A 283 -12.32 40.99 -33.50
C ALA A 283 -10.78 40.89 -33.32
N CYS A 284 -10.19 39.77 -33.74
CA CYS A 284 -9.67 39.65 -35.11
C CYS A 284 -9.28 38.20 -35.43
N SER A 285 -9.58 37.79 -36.65
CA SER A 285 -9.33 36.50 -37.27
C SER A 285 -7.90 36.38 -37.78
N LEU A 286 -7.28 35.21 -37.62
CA LEU A 286 -6.57 34.42 -38.64
C LEU A 286 -6.17 33.07 -38.05
#